data_AF-A0A1I5DSQ9-F1
#
_entry.id   AF-A0A1I5DSQ9-F1
#
_cell.length_a   1.000
_cell.length_b   1.000
_cell.length_c   1.000
_cell.angle_alpha   90.00
_cell.angle_beta   90.00
_cell.angle_gamma   90.00
#
_symmetry.space_group_name_H-M   'P 1'
#
loop_
_entity.id
_entity.type
_entity.pdbx_description
1 polymer ?
#
loop_
_entity_poly.entity_id
_entity_poly.type
_entity_poly.pdbx_seq_one_letter_code
_entity_poly.pdbx_strand_id
1 'polypeptide(L)'
;MSFLKRLFGGGGGEATETGTAKPAKQVEHKGFLISATPYKAEGQYQTCGIVSKEVDGVMKEHRFIRADRFAGLDDAIDISIKKGIQLVDEQGERMFG
;
A
#
# COMPACT_ATOMS: atom_id res chain seq x y z
N MET A 1 -24.83 17.11 3.51
CA MET A 1 -23.43 17.47 3.20
C MET A 1 -22.65 16.18 2.99
N SER A 2 -22.60 15.70 1.75
CA SER A 2 -21.94 14.45 1.38
C SER A 2 -20.71 14.80 0.54
N PHE A 3 -19.55 14.83 1.18
CA PHE A 3 -18.26 15.10 0.53
C PHE A 3 -17.34 13.87 0.49
N LEU A 4 -17.86 12.68 0.78
CA LEU A 4 -17.11 11.43 0.68
C LEU A 4 -17.68 10.54 -0.42
N LYS A 5 -17.67 11.05 -1.65
CA LYS A 5 -17.97 10.25 -2.83
C LYS A 5 -17.11 10.76 -3.98
N ARG A 6 -15.90 10.21 -4.08
CA ARG A 6 -15.08 10.03 -5.30
C ARG A 6 -13.62 9.74 -4.92
N LEU A 7 -13.37 8.55 -4.38
CA LEU A 7 -12.01 8.01 -4.41
C LEU A 7 -11.96 6.50 -4.62
N PHE A 8 -12.84 5.99 -5.48
CA PHE A 8 -12.57 4.73 -6.17
C PHE A 8 -12.87 4.89 -7.66
N GLY A 9 -11.79 4.86 -8.45
CA GLY A 9 -11.81 4.39 -9.83
C GLY A 9 -12.25 5.37 -10.92
N GLY A 10 -11.27 5.90 -11.66
CA GLY A 10 -11.42 6.22 -13.09
C GLY A 10 -11.36 7.71 -13.44
N GLY A 11 -10.24 8.14 -14.02
CA GLY A 11 -10.16 9.37 -14.81
C GLY A 11 -8.83 10.10 -14.70
N GLY A 12 -8.02 9.97 -15.75
CA GLY A 12 -6.90 10.82 -16.18
C GLY A 12 -6.43 11.92 -15.24
N GLY A 13 -5.25 11.71 -14.67
CA GLY A 13 -4.47 12.72 -13.99
C GLY A 13 -3.03 12.24 -13.96
N GLU A 14 -2.20 12.86 -14.79
CA GLU A 14 -0.75 12.76 -14.85
C GLU A 14 -0.17 12.89 -13.43
N ALA A 15 0.10 11.75 -12.79
CA ALA A 15 0.95 11.63 -11.62
C ALA A 15 2.08 10.68 -12.01
N THR A 16 3.10 11.30 -12.57
CA THR A 16 4.50 10.87 -12.66
C THR A 16 4.71 9.37 -12.51
N GLU A 17 4.91 8.71 -13.64
CA GLU A 17 5.45 7.37 -13.77
C GLU A 17 6.73 7.21 -12.93
N THR A 18 6.58 6.77 -11.69
CA THR A 18 7.69 6.25 -10.88
C THR A 18 7.45 4.76 -10.65
N GLY A 19 7.44 3.98 -11.73
CA GLY A 19 7.78 2.55 -11.78
C GLY A 19 7.27 1.66 -10.64
N THR A 20 6.11 1.96 -10.05
CA THR A 20 5.54 1.22 -8.93
C THR A 20 4.64 0.16 -9.54
N ALA A 21 5.06 -1.11 -9.41
CA ALA A 21 4.26 -2.25 -9.85
C ALA A 21 2.80 -2.05 -9.42
N LYS A 22 1.85 -2.24 -10.37
CA LYS A 22 0.43 -2.07 -10.10
C LYS A 22 0.06 -2.86 -8.84
N PRO A 23 -0.59 -2.23 -7.85
CA PRO A 23 -0.91 -2.91 -6.61
C PRO A 23 -1.90 -4.03 -6.88
N ALA A 24 -1.55 -5.22 -6.41
CA ALA A 24 -2.35 -6.41 -6.65
C ALA A 24 -3.63 -6.41 -5.80
N LYS A 25 -3.61 -5.70 -4.66
CA LYS A 25 -4.76 -5.44 -3.79
C LYS A 25 -4.54 -4.15 -3.02
N GLN A 26 -5.63 -3.44 -2.72
CA GLN A 26 -5.60 -2.24 -1.88
C GLN A 26 -6.70 -2.29 -0.85
N VAL A 27 -6.43 -1.78 0.35
CA VAL A 27 -7.44 -1.59 1.40
C VAL A 27 -7.23 -0.26 2.10
N GLU A 28 -8.33 0.35 2.54
CA GLU A 28 -8.29 1.52 3.40
C GLU A 28 -8.34 1.09 4.87
N HIS A 29 -7.50 1.70 5.72
CA HIS A 29 -7.48 1.46 7.15
C HIS A 29 -7.11 2.73 7.90
N LYS A 30 -7.99 3.21 8.80
CA LYS A 30 -7.76 4.42 9.63
C LYS A 30 -7.36 5.67 8.83
N GLY A 31 -7.88 5.82 7.61
CA GLY A 31 -7.55 6.93 6.72
C GLY A 31 -6.20 6.80 6.01
N PHE A 32 -5.55 5.63 6.09
CA PHE A 32 -4.40 5.25 5.27
C PHE A 32 -4.85 4.32 4.16
N LEU A 33 -4.23 4.43 2.99
CA LEU A 33 -4.36 3.49 1.89
C LEU A 33 -3.19 2.51 1.93
N ILE A 34 -3.49 1.22 2.06
CA ILE A 34 -2.50 0.14 2.10
C ILE A 34 -2.57 -0.61 0.78
N SER A 35 -1.47 -0.59 0.04
CA SER A 35 -1.32 -1.21 -1.27
C SER A 35 -0.38 -2.40 -1.19
N ALA A 36 -0.85 -3.60 -1.49
CA ALA A 36 -0.02 -4.79 -1.62
C ALA A 36 0.69 -4.77 -2.98
N THR A 37 2.03 -4.77 -2.95
CA THR A 37 2.89 -4.78 -4.13
C THR A 37 3.93 -5.92 -4.03
N PRO A 38 3.52 -7.17 -3.75
CA PRO A 38 4.47 -8.27 -3.71
C PRO A 38 5.11 -8.48 -5.09
N TYR A 39 6.37 -8.86 -5.09
CA TYR A 39 7.15 -9.08 -6.31
C TYR A 39 7.91 -10.40 -6.23
N LYS A 40 8.15 -11.02 -7.38
CA LYS A 40 8.86 -12.29 -7.45
C LYS A 40 10.36 -12.06 -7.23
N ALA A 41 10.94 -12.77 -6.27
CA ALA A 41 12.36 -12.77 -5.94
C ALA A 41 12.77 -14.21 -5.57
N GLU A 42 13.85 -14.71 -6.17
CA GLU A 42 14.40 -16.05 -5.85
C GLU A 42 13.36 -17.19 -5.97
N GLY A 43 12.44 -17.08 -6.93
CA GLY A 43 11.38 -18.08 -7.16
C GLY A 43 10.17 -17.97 -6.25
N GLN A 44 10.20 -17.10 -5.23
CA GLN A 44 9.08 -16.85 -4.31
C GLN A 44 8.58 -15.40 -4.45
N TYR A 45 7.46 -15.06 -3.84
CA TYR A 45 6.91 -13.71 -3.78
C TYR A 45 7.29 -13.04 -2.46
N GLN A 46 8.00 -11.92 -2.54
CA GLN A 46 8.39 -11.11 -1.39
C GLN A 46 7.19 -10.33 -0.86
N THR A 47 6.99 -10.36 0.46
CA THR A 47 5.98 -9.53 1.14
C THR A 47 6.39 -8.07 1.08
N CYS A 48 5.65 -7.29 0.29
CA CYS A 48 5.93 -5.89 0.03
C CYS A 48 4.63 -5.10 -0.12
N GLY A 49 4.65 -3.84 0.31
CA GLY A 49 3.54 -2.92 0.12
C GLY A 49 3.91 -1.47 0.34
N ILE A 50 2.95 -0.60 0.06
CA ILE A 50 3.04 0.85 0.23
C ILE A 50 1.87 1.29 1.08
N VAL A 51 2.16 2.03 2.15
CA VAL A 51 1.16 2.74 2.94
C VAL A 51 1.19 4.20 2.52
N SER A 52 0.05 4.77 2.19
CA SER A 52 -0.04 6.18 1.81
C SER A 52 -1.17 6.91 2.54
N LYS A 53 -0.98 8.20 2.78
CA LYS A 53 -1.98 9.07 3.42
C LYS A 53 -1.68 10.53 3.09
N GLU A 54 -2.73 11.33 2.94
CA GLU A 54 -2.61 12.78 2.87
C GLU A 54 -2.40 13.36 4.28
N VAL A 55 -1.30 14.08 4.48
CA VAL A 55 -0.96 14.78 5.73
C VAL A 55 -0.69 16.24 5.36
N ASP A 56 -1.45 17.17 5.94
CA ASP A 56 -1.38 18.61 5.66
C ASP A 56 -1.47 18.97 4.16
N GLY A 57 -2.34 18.27 3.42
CA GLY A 57 -2.52 18.47 1.98
C GLY A 57 -1.41 17.88 1.11
N VAL A 58 -0.46 17.15 1.69
CA VAL A 58 0.64 16.47 0.98
C VAL A 58 0.46 14.97 1.06
N MET A 59 0.42 14.30 -0.08
CA MET A 59 0.42 12.84 -0.14
C MET A 59 1.76 12.28 0.33
N LYS A 60 1.75 11.54 1.45
CA LYS A 60 2.92 10.86 2.00
C LYS A 60 2.80 9.37 1.73
N GLU A 61 3.94 8.75 1.46
CA GLU A 61 4.03 7.32 1.19
C GLU A 61 5.18 6.69 1.98
N HIS A 62 4.95 5.45 2.44
CA HIS A 62 5.93 4.63 3.12
C HIS A 62 5.90 3.23 2.51
N ARG A 63 6.98 2.86 1.82
CA ARG A 63 7.16 1.50 1.31
C ARG A 63 7.77 0.61 2.38
N PHE A 64 7.22 -0.58 2.55
CA PHE A 64 7.79 -1.61 3.41
C PHE A 64 8.07 -2.89 2.62
N ILE A 65 9.15 -3.56 3.00
CA ILE A 65 9.52 -4.90 2.53
C ILE A 65 9.78 -5.73 3.79
N ARG A 66 9.12 -6.89 3.89
CA ARG A 66 9.34 -7.84 5.00
C ARG A 66 10.19 -8.99 4.52
N ALA A 67 10.88 -9.69 5.43
CA ALA A 67 11.68 -10.87 5.08
C ALA A 67 10.81 -12.06 4.63
N ASP A 68 9.54 -12.10 5.04
CA ASP A 68 8.60 -13.16 4.70
C ASP A 68 8.39 -13.29 3.18
N ARG A 69 8.45 -14.53 2.68
CA ARG A 69 8.25 -14.89 1.27
C ARG A 69 7.27 -16.05 1.16
N PHE A 70 6.50 -16.06 0.07
CA PHE A 70 5.46 -17.06 -0.17
C PHE A 70 5.59 -17.67 -1.57
N ALA A 71 5.20 -18.93 -1.73
CA ALA A 71 5.17 -19.56 -3.06
C ALA A 71 4.02 -18.98 -3.92
N GLY A 72 2.88 -18.70 -3.30
CA GLY A 72 1.71 -18.12 -3.94
C GLY A 72 1.72 -16.59 -3.90
N LEU A 73 1.26 -15.97 -5.00
CA LEU A 73 1.06 -14.53 -5.07
C LEU A 73 -0.04 -14.08 -4.09
N ASP A 74 -1.16 -14.80 -4.04
CA ASP A 74 -2.31 -14.44 -3.20
C ASP A 74 -1.96 -14.44 -1.70
N ASP A 75 -1.16 -15.41 -1.25
CA ASP A 75 -0.65 -15.45 0.13
C ASP A 75 0.22 -14.23 0.44
N ALA A 76 1.14 -13.88 -0.47
CA ALA A 76 1.98 -12.70 -0.31
C ALA A 76 1.15 -11.40 -0.29
N ILE A 77 0.09 -11.33 -1.10
CA ILE A 77 -0.84 -10.20 -1.12
C ILE A 77 -1.54 -10.06 0.24
N ASP A 78 -2.16 -11.12 0.75
CA ASP A 78 -2.93 -11.07 1.98
C ASP A 78 -2.06 -10.77 3.20
N ILE A 79 -0.84 -11.32 3.23
CA ILE A 79 0.13 -11.01 4.28
C ILE A 79 0.66 -9.59 4.15
N SER A 80 0.92 -9.09 2.93
CA SER A 80 1.28 -7.68 2.71
C SER A 80 0.22 -6.73 3.26
N ILE A 81 -1.07 -6.99 2.99
CA ILE A 81 -2.15 -6.17 3.53
C ILE A 81 -2.16 -6.20 5.07
N LYS A 82 -2.11 -7.39 5.68
CA LYS A 82 -2.08 -7.53 7.15
C LYS A 82 -0.88 -6.80 7.77
N LYS A 83 0.29 -6.86 7.14
CA LYS A 83 1.49 -6.15 7.60
C LYS A 83 1.42 -4.65 7.43
N GLY A 84 0.75 -4.15 6.37
CA GLY A 84 0.46 -2.73 6.22
C GLY A 84 -0.51 -2.22 7.29
N ILE A 85 -1.55 -3.00 7.61
CA ILE A 85 -2.50 -2.68 8.71
C ILE A 85 -1.75 -2.58 10.04
N GLN A 86 -0.93 -3.60 10.34
CA GLN A 86 -0.11 -3.62 11.55
C GLN A 86 0.83 -2.40 11.62
N LEU A 87 1.48 -2.03 10.51
CA LEU A 87 2.37 -0.87 10.45
C LEU A 87 1.61 0.43 10.76
N VAL A 88 0.42 0.60 10.19
CA VAL A 88 -0.47 1.73 10.48
C VAL A 88 -0.88 1.76 11.95
N ASP A 89 -1.22 0.61 12.53
CA ASP A 89 -1.65 0.52 13.92
C ASP A 89 -0.53 0.86 14.92
N GLU A 90 0.70 0.44 14.63
CA GLU A 90 1.86 0.63 15.51
C GLU A 90 2.47 2.04 15.37
N GLN A 91 2.65 2.51 14.12
CA GLN A 91 3.41 3.72 13.85
C GLN A 91 2.50 4.92 13.57
N GLY A 92 1.37 4.70 12.85
CA GLY A 92 0.52 5.78 12.35
C GLY A 92 1.32 6.74 11.48
N GLU A 93 1.02 8.04 11.56
CA GLU A 93 1.68 9.06 10.73
C GLU A 93 3.18 9.20 10.98
N ARG A 94 3.67 8.75 12.15
CA ARG A 94 5.10 8.77 12.50
C ARG A 94 5.98 7.97 11.53
N MET A 95 5.40 7.08 10.73
CA MET A 95 6.14 6.32 9.71
C MET A 95 6.66 7.20 8.56
N PHE A 96 6.12 8.42 8.40
CA PHE A 96 6.46 9.34 7.31
C PHE A 96 7.58 10.34 7.65
N GLY A 97 8.09 10.33 8.89
CA GLY A 97 9.11 11.27 9.37
C GLY A 97 8.64 12.12 10.53
#